data_AF-A0A2V6V2X7-F1
#
_entry.id   AF-A0A2V6V2X7-F1
#
_cell.length_a   1.000
_cell.length_b   1.000
_cell.length_c   1.000
_cell.angle_alpha   90.00
_cell.angle_beta   90.00
_cell.angle_gamma   90.00
#
_symmetry.space_group_name_H-M   'P 1'
#
loop_
_entity.id
_entity.type
_entity.pdbx_description
1 polymer ?
#
loop_
_entity_poly.entity_id
_entity_poly.type
_entity_poly.pdbx_seq_one_letter_code
_entity_poly.pdbx_strand_id
1 'polypeptide(L)'
;MAKEQGTTQKAPAKPPAAKAQPKKGAGAPVSAPAVAKGRPKGTGDTKPRLKELFHKTVVQAVMKERGFANPYQVPRLEKVVINMGVGEGRDNAKILDFATADLQAIAGQKPVVTKAKKSIANFKLREGVPIGAKVTLRGARMYEFLDRLINVALPRVRDFRGVPPKAFDGRGNYALGLREQLIFPEIVYDKVDKVRGMDISIVTTARTDEDAKVLLTHLGMPFRE
;
A
#
# COMPACT_ATOMS: atom_id res chain seq x y z
N MET A 1 -18.13 81.23 14.73
CA MET A 1 -19.44 80.87 15.28
C MET A 1 -19.29 79.58 16.05
N ALA A 2 -19.70 79.61 17.32
CA ALA A 2 -19.46 78.61 18.34
C ALA A 2 -20.48 77.45 18.33
N LYS A 3 -20.03 76.28 18.80
CA LYS A 3 -20.62 75.44 19.88
C LYS A 3 -19.74 74.18 20.00
N GLU A 4 -18.99 73.93 21.09
CA GLU A 4 -19.44 73.39 22.41
C GLU A 4 -20.20 72.06 22.24
N GLN A 5 -19.95 70.94 22.92
CA GLN A 5 -19.18 70.44 24.08
C GLN A 5 -19.09 68.90 23.82
N GLY A 6 -18.24 68.04 24.39
CA GLY A 6 -17.33 68.06 25.52
C GLY A 6 -16.73 66.63 25.63
N THR A 7 -15.43 66.50 25.95
CA THR A 7 -14.90 66.10 27.28
C THR A 7 -15.11 64.60 27.60
N THR A 8 -14.12 63.77 27.97
CA THR A 8 -12.73 64.00 28.41
C THR A 8 -12.03 62.63 28.59
N GLN A 9 -10.72 62.57 28.28
CA GLN A 9 -9.60 62.12 29.15
C GLN A 9 -9.66 60.75 29.87
N LYS A 10 -8.58 59.98 30.10
CA LYS A 10 -7.14 60.00 29.79
C LYS A 10 -6.56 58.73 30.46
N ALA A 11 -5.57 58.09 29.84
CA ALA A 11 -4.67 57.08 30.42
C ALA A 11 -3.87 57.66 31.63
N PRO A 12 -2.90 56.99 32.33
CA PRO A 12 -2.12 55.77 31.97
C PRO A 12 -1.59 54.89 33.16
N ALA A 13 -0.63 53.99 32.85
CA ALA A 13 0.53 53.52 33.65
C ALA A 13 0.61 52.01 34.05
N LYS A 14 1.86 51.50 34.03
CA LYS A 14 2.33 50.08 34.02
C LYS A 14 3.06 49.74 35.36
N PRO A 15 3.73 48.55 35.52
CA PRO A 15 3.52 47.44 36.48
C PRO A 15 4.46 47.49 37.74
N PRO A 16 4.56 46.52 38.71
CA PRO A 16 5.10 45.14 38.58
C PRO A 16 4.58 44.07 39.61
N ALA A 17 5.25 42.91 39.67
CA ALA A 17 4.87 41.60 40.26
C ALA A 17 4.91 41.42 41.81
N ALA A 18 4.19 40.42 42.36
CA ALA A 18 4.56 39.67 43.59
C ALA A 18 3.72 38.38 43.81
N LYS A 19 4.25 37.47 44.66
CA LYS A 19 4.02 36.01 44.79
C LYS A 19 3.06 35.60 45.94
N ALA A 20 2.66 34.31 45.90
CA ALA A 20 2.53 33.33 47.01
C ALA A 20 1.12 32.94 47.55
N GLN A 21 0.99 31.61 47.77
CA GLN A 21 -0.12 30.71 48.15
C GLN A 21 -0.45 30.79 49.68
N PRO A 22 -1.18 29.86 50.38
CA PRO A 22 -2.02 28.69 50.00
C PRO A 22 -3.35 28.54 50.81
N LYS A 23 -4.30 27.68 50.38
CA LYS A 23 -5.20 26.94 51.31
C LYS A 23 -5.45 25.50 50.85
N LYS A 24 -5.12 24.56 51.76
CA LYS A 24 -5.31 23.10 51.74
C LYS A 24 -6.80 22.74 51.86
N GLY A 25 -7.31 21.76 51.11
CA GLY A 25 -7.56 20.38 51.56
C GLY A 25 -9.06 20.06 51.32
N ALA A 26 -9.55 18.86 51.04
CA ALA A 26 -9.01 17.52 50.88
C ALA A 26 -9.99 16.73 49.98
N GLY A 27 -9.50 15.78 49.18
CA GLY A 27 -10.31 14.86 48.39
C GLY A 27 -9.45 13.80 47.74
N ALA A 28 -9.66 12.54 48.14
CA ALA A 28 -8.87 11.35 47.82
C ALA A 28 -8.71 11.08 46.30
N PRO A 29 -7.66 10.33 45.87
CA PRO A 29 -7.41 10.05 44.47
C PRO A 29 -8.43 9.02 43.96
N VAL A 30 -9.42 9.48 43.21
CA VAL A 30 -10.28 8.59 42.43
C VAL A 30 -9.47 8.04 41.25
N SER A 31 -9.04 6.81 41.45
CA SER A 31 -8.67 5.80 40.47
C SER A 31 -9.19 6.11 39.06
N ALA A 32 -8.26 6.27 38.12
CA ALA A 32 -8.54 6.26 36.70
C ALA A 32 -9.30 4.96 36.34
N PRO A 33 -10.50 5.02 35.76
CA PRO A 33 -11.13 3.83 35.22
C PRO A 33 -10.37 3.43 33.97
N ALA A 34 -9.82 2.22 34.02
CA ALA A 34 -9.21 1.52 32.90
C ALA A 34 -10.20 1.48 31.72
N VAL A 35 -9.90 2.25 30.67
CA VAL A 35 -10.61 2.12 29.39
C VAL A 35 -10.04 0.89 28.67
N ALA A 36 -10.54 -0.27 29.06
CA ALA A 36 -10.58 -1.43 28.21
C ALA A 36 -11.59 -1.16 27.08
N LYS A 37 -11.11 -0.62 25.96
CA LYS A 37 -11.78 -0.75 24.66
C LYS A 37 -10.76 -1.33 23.69
N GLY A 38 -10.91 -2.63 23.46
CA GLY A 38 -10.16 -3.37 22.46
C GLY A 38 -10.15 -2.59 21.14
N ARG A 39 -8.95 -2.39 20.62
CA ARG A 39 -8.74 -1.99 19.22
C ARG A 39 -9.64 -2.88 18.36
N PRO A 40 -10.40 -2.33 17.39
CA PRO A 40 -11.16 -3.18 16.48
C PRO A 40 -10.16 -4.16 15.89
N LYS A 41 -10.36 -5.45 16.19
CA LYS A 41 -9.55 -6.52 15.61
C LYS A 41 -9.68 -6.36 14.10
N GLY A 42 -8.63 -5.81 13.48
CA GLY A 42 -8.50 -5.84 12.04
C GLY A 42 -8.59 -7.29 11.61
N THR A 43 -9.13 -7.51 10.42
CA THR A 43 -9.45 -8.78 9.74
C THR A 43 -8.25 -9.75 9.56
N GLY A 44 -7.39 -9.91 10.56
CA GLY A 44 -6.06 -10.52 10.48
C GLY A 44 -5.88 -11.82 11.27
N ASP A 45 -6.95 -12.38 11.85
CA ASP A 45 -6.89 -13.65 12.60
C ASP A 45 -7.16 -14.89 11.70
N THR A 46 -7.49 -14.71 10.42
CA THR A 46 -7.56 -15.83 9.46
C THR A 46 -6.21 -15.97 8.78
N LYS A 47 -5.47 -17.04 9.07
CA LYS A 47 -4.22 -17.35 8.34
C LYS A 47 -4.53 -17.45 6.84
N PRO A 48 -3.87 -16.66 5.97
CA PRO A 48 -4.10 -16.76 4.53
C PRO A 48 -3.79 -18.17 4.04
N ARG A 49 -4.69 -18.75 3.25
CA ARG A 49 -4.54 -20.10 2.68
C ARG A 49 -3.16 -20.31 2.05
N LEU A 50 -2.71 -19.34 1.24
CA LEU A 50 -1.42 -19.38 0.55
C LEU A 50 -0.23 -19.37 1.53
N LYS A 51 -0.37 -18.70 2.68
CA LYS A 51 0.66 -18.70 3.73
C LYS A 51 0.77 -20.07 4.41
N GLU A 52 -0.36 -20.75 4.64
CA GLU A 52 -0.32 -22.11 5.17
C GLU A 52 0.27 -23.11 4.18
N LEU A 53 -0.13 -23.02 2.92
CA LEU A 53 0.39 -23.83 1.83
C LEU A 53 1.90 -23.62 1.66
N PHE A 54 2.35 -22.38 1.79
CA PHE A 54 3.78 -22.05 1.77
C PHE A 54 4.55 -22.84 2.85
N HIS A 55 4.11 -22.76 4.11
CA HIS A 55 4.82 -23.41 5.23
C HIS A 55 4.70 -24.94 5.22
N LYS A 56 3.54 -25.50 4.84
CA LYS A 56 3.27 -26.94 4.90
C LYS A 56 3.89 -27.70 3.72
N THR A 57 3.79 -27.15 2.51
CA THR A 57 4.05 -27.91 1.29
C THR A 57 5.18 -27.30 0.47
N VAL A 58 5.14 -25.99 0.22
CA VAL A 58 6.11 -25.33 -0.67
C VAL A 58 7.52 -25.39 -0.12
N VAL A 59 7.71 -25.12 1.18
CA VAL A 59 9.04 -25.17 1.81
C VAL A 59 9.69 -26.55 1.63
N GLN A 60 8.92 -27.62 1.82
CA GLN A 60 9.40 -28.99 1.68
C GLN A 60 9.71 -29.34 0.21
N ALA A 61 8.86 -28.91 -0.72
CA ALA A 61 9.06 -29.14 -2.15
C ALA A 61 10.31 -28.42 -2.67
N VAL A 62 10.45 -27.13 -2.35
CA VAL A 62 11.60 -26.32 -2.77
C VAL A 62 12.91 -26.82 -2.15
N MET A 63 12.87 -27.24 -0.87
CA MET A 63 14.04 -27.81 -0.20
C MET A 63 14.51 -29.12 -0.86
N LYS A 64 13.57 -29.99 -1.26
CA LYS A 64 13.88 -31.24 -1.98
C LYS A 64 14.42 -30.98 -3.38
N GLU A 65 13.84 -30.04 -4.10
CA GLU A 65 14.21 -29.75 -5.50
C GLU A 65 15.56 -29.04 -5.61
N ARG A 66 15.87 -28.13 -4.68
CA ARG A 66 17.11 -27.32 -4.71
C ARG A 66 18.17 -27.79 -3.72
N GLY A 67 17.88 -28.79 -2.88
CA GLY A 67 18.84 -29.41 -1.97
C GLY A 67 19.37 -28.48 -0.87
N PHE A 68 18.59 -27.51 -0.41
CA PHE A 68 19.04 -26.57 0.63
C PHE A 68 19.33 -27.29 1.95
N ALA A 69 20.50 -27.04 2.55
CA ALA A 69 20.89 -27.64 3.82
C ALA A 69 20.17 -27.00 5.02
N ASN A 70 19.75 -25.73 4.90
CA ASN A 70 19.11 -24.98 5.96
C ASN A 70 17.69 -24.55 5.53
N PRO A 71 16.64 -24.85 6.33
CA PRO A 71 15.27 -24.40 6.06
C PRO A 71 15.12 -22.89 5.87
N TYR A 72 15.98 -22.08 6.50
CA TYR A 72 15.95 -20.62 6.36
C TYR A 72 16.59 -20.10 5.06
N GLN A 73 17.28 -20.95 4.30
CA GLN A 73 17.78 -20.60 2.96
C GLN A 73 16.68 -20.65 1.90
N VAL A 74 15.55 -21.31 2.20
CA VAL A 74 14.43 -21.40 1.27
C VAL A 74 13.91 -20.00 0.95
N PRO A 75 13.81 -19.63 -0.34
CA PRO A 75 13.26 -18.35 -0.76
C PRO A 75 11.87 -18.08 -0.18
N ARG A 76 11.62 -16.84 0.22
CA ARG A 76 10.32 -16.37 0.71
C ARG A 76 9.93 -15.07 0.03
N LEU A 77 8.64 -14.79 0.01
CA LEU A 77 8.10 -13.51 -0.42
C LEU A 77 8.37 -12.44 0.65
N GLU A 78 9.00 -11.33 0.27
CA GLU A 78 9.28 -10.22 1.20
C GLU A 78 8.19 -9.15 1.14
N LYS A 79 7.82 -8.76 -0.08
CA LYS A 79 6.79 -7.75 -0.34
C LYS A 79 6.28 -7.88 -1.77
N VAL A 80 5.05 -7.43 -1.99
CA VAL A 80 4.51 -7.21 -3.33
C VAL A 80 4.22 -5.72 -3.47
N VAL A 81 4.76 -5.11 -4.52
CA VAL A 81 4.52 -3.71 -4.85
C VAL A 81 3.61 -3.66 -6.06
N ILE A 82 2.50 -2.94 -5.94
CA ILE A 82 1.59 -2.68 -7.04
C ILE A 82 1.74 -1.20 -7.37
N ASN A 83 1.96 -0.90 -8.64
CA ASN A 83 2.16 0.44 -9.14
C ASN A 83 1.23 0.69 -10.34
N MET A 84 0.60 1.85 -10.36
CA MET A 84 -0.21 2.30 -11.48
C MET A 84 0.31 3.65 -11.95
N GLY A 85 0.77 3.70 -13.20
CA GLY A 85 1.12 4.92 -13.89
C GLY A 85 -0.12 5.55 -14.53
N VAL A 86 -0.47 6.78 -14.13
CA VAL A 86 -1.63 7.51 -14.63
C VAL A 86 -1.15 8.82 -15.23
N GLY A 87 -0.54 8.75 -16.41
CA GLY A 87 0.04 9.92 -17.09
C GLY A 87 -0.95 11.05 -17.38
N GLU A 88 -2.24 10.71 -17.51
CA GLU A 88 -3.36 11.65 -17.71
C GLU A 88 -3.78 12.34 -16.40
N GLY A 89 -3.40 11.79 -15.25
CA GLY A 89 -3.68 12.35 -13.93
C GLY A 89 -2.99 13.70 -13.67
N ARG A 90 -2.04 14.08 -14.53
CA ARG A 90 -1.38 15.39 -14.49
C ARG A 90 -2.34 16.54 -14.85
N ASP A 91 -3.26 16.31 -15.78
CA ASP A 91 -4.18 17.33 -16.29
C ASP A 91 -5.51 17.29 -15.52
N ASN A 92 -5.90 16.13 -14.98
CA ASN A 92 -7.14 15.96 -14.22
C ASN A 92 -6.92 15.15 -12.93
N ALA A 93 -6.99 15.83 -11.80
CA ALA A 93 -6.84 15.21 -10.48
C ALA A 93 -7.91 14.14 -10.19
N LYS A 94 -9.11 14.25 -10.75
CA LYS A 94 -10.19 13.27 -10.52
C LYS A 94 -9.85 11.88 -11.07
N ILE A 95 -9.15 11.81 -12.22
CA ILE A 95 -8.69 10.55 -12.83
C ILE A 95 -7.74 9.81 -11.87
N LEU A 96 -6.88 10.57 -11.20
CA LEU A 96 -5.98 10.02 -10.19
C LEU A 96 -6.74 9.51 -8.96
N ASP A 97 -7.76 10.24 -8.51
CA ASP A 97 -8.60 9.81 -7.39
C ASP A 97 -9.31 8.48 -7.68
N PHE A 98 -9.88 8.33 -8.89
CA PHE A 98 -10.46 7.06 -9.34
C PHE A 98 -9.43 5.94 -9.35
N ALA A 99 -8.23 6.18 -9.91
CA ALA A 99 -7.16 5.19 -9.92
C ALA A 99 -6.72 4.77 -8.50
N THR A 100 -6.67 5.71 -7.57
CA THR A 100 -6.36 5.40 -6.16
C THR A 100 -7.48 4.62 -5.49
N ALA A 101 -8.73 4.88 -5.81
CA ALA A 101 -9.88 4.13 -5.30
C ALA A 101 -9.88 2.69 -5.81
N ASP A 102 -9.63 2.49 -7.10
CA ASP A 102 -9.51 1.15 -7.72
C ASP A 102 -8.38 0.34 -7.08
N LEU A 103 -7.19 0.93 -6.94
CA LEU A 103 -6.07 0.28 -6.26
C LEU A 103 -6.37 -0.01 -4.79
N GLN A 104 -7.11 0.87 -4.11
CA GLN A 104 -7.51 0.64 -2.73
C GLN A 104 -8.48 -0.54 -2.62
N ALA A 105 -9.42 -0.67 -3.55
CA ALA A 105 -10.36 -1.79 -3.60
C ALA A 105 -9.63 -3.12 -3.83
N ILE A 106 -8.69 -3.14 -4.77
CA ILE A 106 -7.90 -4.33 -5.09
C ILE A 106 -6.98 -4.72 -3.91
N ALA A 107 -6.22 -3.77 -3.39
CA ALA A 107 -5.17 -4.04 -2.39
C ALA A 107 -5.69 -4.09 -0.94
N GLY A 108 -6.90 -3.59 -0.66
CA GLY A 108 -7.42 -3.45 0.70
C GLY A 108 -6.61 -2.49 1.58
N GLN A 109 -5.79 -1.64 0.96
CA GLN A 109 -4.87 -0.72 1.62
C GLN A 109 -4.85 0.60 0.87
N LYS A 110 -4.89 1.72 1.60
CA LYS A 110 -4.81 3.06 1.02
C LYS A 110 -3.49 3.23 0.24
N PRO A 111 -3.52 3.49 -1.07
CA PRO A 111 -2.33 3.71 -1.87
C PRO A 111 -1.67 5.06 -1.55
N VAL A 112 -0.38 5.16 -1.88
CA VAL A 112 0.38 6.40 -1.83
C VAL A 112 0.47 6.99 -3.24
N VAL A 113 0.04 8.23 -3.38
CA VAL A 113 0.19 8.99 -4.62
C VAL A 113 1.66 9.32 -4.87
N THR A 114 2.17 8.99 -6.06
CA THR A 114 3.53 9.26 -6.49
C THR A 114 3.60 10.59 -7.23
N LYS A 115 4.57 11.43 -6.85
CA LYS A 115 4.82 12.74 -7.47
C LYS A 115 6.07 12.70 -8.36
N ALA A 116 6.08 13.54 -9.38
CA ALA A 116 7.24 13.79 -10.22
C ALA A 116 8.44 14.26 -9.39
N LYS A 117 9.61 13.62 -9.57
CA LYS A 117 10.87 14.08 -8.96
C LYS A 117 11.64 15.08 -9.82
N LYS A 118 11.42 15.06 -11.13
CA LYS A 118 12.14 15.90 -12.10
C LYS A 118 11.13 16.45 -13.11
N SER A 119 11.39 17.67 -13.56
CA SER A 119 10.66 18.26 -14.69
C SER A 119 11.23 17.74 -15.99
N ILE A 120 10.38 17.24 -16.90
CA ILE A 120 10.78 16.72 -18.21
C ILE A 120 9.82 17.29 -19.26
N ALA A 121 10.36 18.13 -20.16
CA ALA A 121 9.57 18.87 -21.14
C ALA A 121 8.82 17.94 -22.13
N ASN A 122 9.46 16.85 -22.58
CA ASN A 122 8.87 15.89 -23.52
C ASN A 122 7.58 15.24 -22.98
N PHE A 123 7.51 15.02 -21.66
CA PHE A 123 6.32 14.46 -21.00
C PHE A 123 5.38 15.55 -20.46
N LYS A 124 5.66 16.83 -20.75
CA LYS A 124 4.94 18.01 -20.23
C LYS A 124 4.78 17.95 -18.70
N LEU A 125 5.83 17.45 -18.02
CA LEU A 125 5.80 17.15 -16.61
C LEU A 125 6.62 18.17 -15.82
N ARG A 126 6.04 18.70 -14.75
CA ARG A 126 6.74 19.54 -13.76
C ARG A 126 6.96 18.75 -12.47
N GLU A 127 8.02 19.09 -11.74
CA GLU A 127 8.30 18.54 -10.43
C GLU A 127 7.12 18.74 -9.45
N GLY A 128 6.86 17.74 -8.60
CA GLY A 128 5.81 17.77 -7.59
C GLY A 128 4.39 17.42 -8.10
N VAL A 129 4.18 17.35 -9.41
CA VAL A 129 2.89 16.96 -10.01
C VAL A 129 2.62 15.47 -9.73
N PRO A 130 1.41 15.07 -9.30
CA PRO A 130 1.06 13.67 -9.12
C PRO A 130 0.92 12.95 -10.47
N ILE A 131 1.52 11.76 -10.58
CA ILE A 131 1.57 10.98 -11.84
C ILE A 131 0.95 9.60 -11.68
N GLY A 132 0.88 9.08 -10.46
CA GLY A 132 0.42 7.73 -10.25
C GLY A 132 0.17 7.40 -8.80
N ALA A 133 -0.06 6.12 -8.56
CA ALA A 133 -0.33 5.60 -7.25
C ALA A 133 0.39 4.26 -7.08
N LYS A 134 0.94 4.04 -5.88
CA LYS A 134 1.58 2.77 -5.54
C LYS A 134 1.11 2.28 -4.18
N VAL A 135 1.12 0.97 -4.00
CA VAL A 135 0.88 0.33 -2.72
C VAL A 135 1.90 -0.77 -2.50
N THR A 136 2.36 -0.92 -1.27
CA THR A 136 3.27 -2.00 -0.88
C THR A 136 2.57 -2.88 0.12
N LEU A 137 2.37 -4.14 -0.27
CA LEU A 137 1.75 -5.18 0.52
C LEU A 137 2.84 -6.03 1.18
N ARG A 138 2.66 -6.29 2.47
CA ARG A 138 3.53 -7.16 3.28
C ARG A 138 2.67 -8.04 4.19
N GLY A 139 3.22 -9.13 4.68
CA GLY A 139 2.54 -10.01 5.64
C GLY A 139 1.29 -10.66 5.04
N ALA A 140 0.20 -10.73 5.80
CA ALA A 140 -1.01 -11.46 5.40
C ALA A 140 -1.64 -10.93 4.10
N ARG A 141 -1.79 -9.61 3.97
CA ARG A 141 -2.41 -8.95 2.80
C ARG A 141 -1.69 -9.25 1.49
N MET A 142 -0.37 -9.45 1.56
CA MET A 142 0.44 -9.84 0.40
C MET A 142 0.06 -11.23 -0.10
N TYR A 143 -0.06 -12.20 0.82
CA TYR A 143 -0.46 -13.57 0.46
C TYR A 143 -1.90 -13.63 -0.06
N GLU A 144 -2.82 -12.86 0.52
CA GLU A 144 -4.20 -12.77 0.04
C GLU A 144 -4.32 -12.11 -1.34
N PHE A 145 -3.53 -11.07 -1.60
CA PHE A 145 -3.47 -10.46 -2.92
C PHE A 145 -2.89 -11.42 -3.96
N LEU A 146 -1.81 -12.12 -3.64
CA LEU A 146 -1.20 -13.07 -4.55
C LEU A 146 -2.12 -14.26 -4.84
N ASP A 147 -2.83 -14.75 -3.84
CA ASP A 147 -3.83 -15.82 -3.99
C ASP A 147 -4.97 -15.39 -4.93
N ARG A 148 -5.51 -14.18 -4.74
CA ARG A 148 -6.52 -13.59 -5.64
C ARG A 148 -5.98 -13.37 -7.05
N LEU A 149 -4.73 -12.91 -7.17
CA LEU A 149 -4.08 -12.69 -8.45
C LEU A 149 -4.00 -14.01 -9.24
N ILE A 150 -3.48 -15.07 -8.62
CA ILE A 150 -3.24 -16.35 -9.28
C ILE A 150 -4.55 -17.08 -9.59
N ASN A 151 -5.45 -17.21 -8.60
CA ASN A 151 -6.62 -18.06 -8.71
C ASN A 151 -7.82 -17.38 -9.39
N VAL A 152 -7.91 -16.05 -9.34
CA VAL A 152 -9.09 -15.31 -9.82
C VAL A 152 -8.74 -14.38 -10.96
N ALA A 153 -7.71 -13.55 -10.81
CA ALA A 153 -7.43 -12.49 -11.77
C ALA A 153 -6.76 -13.00 -13.05
N LEU A 154 -5.73 -13.86 -12.96
CA LEU A 154 -5.00 -14.36 -14.14
C LEU A 154 -5.89 -15.16 -15.11
N PRO A 155 -6.78 -16.07 -14.65
CA PRO A 155 -7.69 -16.78 -15.55
C PRO A 155 -8.70 -15.87 -16.26
N ARG A 156 -8.97 -14.68 -15.71
CA ARG A 156 -9.89 -13.68 -16.31
C ARG A 156 -9.20 -12.77 -17.33
N VAL A 157 -7.89 -12.84 -17.47
CA VAL A 157 -7.15 -12.08 -18.49
C VAL A 157 -7.57 -12.59 -19.87
N ARG A 158 -7.96 -11.68 -20.77
CA ARG A 158 -8.27 -12.02 -22.16
C ARG A 158 -7.03 -12.60 -22.85
N ASP A 159 -7.20 -13.73 -23.54
CA ASP A 159 -6.13 -14.48 -24.22
C ASP A 159 -4.98 -14.92 -23.29
N PHE A 160 -5.31 -15.37 -22.08
CA PHE A 160 -4.30 -15.84 -21.13
C PHE A 160 -3.62 -17.13 -21.59
N ARG A 161 -2.31 -17.07 -21.88
CA ARG A 161 -1.46 -18.22 -22.25
C ARG A 161 -0.39 -18.54 -21.20
N GLY A 162 -0.58 -18.04 -19.98
CA GLY A 162 0.46 -18.07 -18.94
C GLY A 162 1.31 -16.80 -18.91
N VAL A 163 1.96 -16.58 -17.77
CA VAL A 163 2.86 -15.44 -17.55
C VAL A 163 4.26 -15.73 -18.09
N PRO A 164 4.95 -14.73 -18.66
CA PRO A 164 6.27 -14.96 -19.25
C PRO A 164 7.30 -15.35 -18.18
N PRO A 165 8.06 -16.45 -18.35
CA PRO A 165 9.11 -16.84 -17.42
C PRO A 165 10.38 -15.99 -17.57
N LYS A 166 10.42 -15.03 -18.51
CA LYS A 166 11.56 -14.14 -18.76
C LYS A 166 11.49 -12.82 -18.01
N ALA A 167 10.41 -12.57 -17.26
CA ALA A 167 10.21 -11.29 -16.57
C ALA A 167 10.86 -11.22 -15.16
N PHE A 168 11.90 -12.03 -14.95
CA PHE A 168 12.75 -11.95 -13.77
C PHE A 168 13.87 -10.93 -13.99
N ASP A 169 14.37 -10.36 -12.89
CA ASP A 169 15.35 -9.27 -12.91
C ASP A 169 16.82 -9.72 -12.74
N GLY A 170 17.11 -11.03 -12.81
CA GLY A 170 18.44 -11.59 -12.56
C GLY A 170 18.79 -11.75 -11.08
N ARG A 171 17.96 -11.24 -10.17
CA ARG A 171 18.17 -11.27 -8.71
C ARG A 171 17.00 -11.91 -7.97
N GLY A 172 16.21 -12.73 -8.67
CA GLY A 172 15.11 -13.47 -8.06
C GLY A 172 13.86 -12.64 -7.77
N ASN A 173 13.69 -11.46 -8.35
CA ASN A 173 12.43 -10.72 -8.31
C ASN A 173 11.69 -10.86 -9.63
N TYR A 174 10.36 -10.84 -9.55
CA TYR A 174 9.50 -11.01 -10.71
C TYR A 174 8.63 -9.78 -10.94
N ALA A 175 8.56 -9.30 -12.19
CA ALA A 175 7.69 -8.20 -12.57
C ALA A 175 6.62 -8.66 -13.55
N LEU A 176 5.36 -8.33 -13.28
CA LEU A 176 4.22 -8.62 -14.14
C LEU A 176 3.49 -7.32 -14.49
N GLY A 177 3.39 -7.03 -15.78
CA GLY A 177 2.52 -5.95 -16.28
C GLY A 177 1.12 -6.49 -16.58
N LEU A 178 0.10 -5.87 -16.01
CA LEU A 178 -1.30 -6.09 -16.34
C LEU A 178 -1.80 -4.93 -17.20
N ARG A 179 -2.54 -5.24 -18.26
CA ARG A 179 -3.07 -4.22 -19.19
C ARG A 179 -4.37 -3.58 -18.71
N GLU A 180 -5.15 -4.32 -17.90
CA GLU A 180 -6.50 -3.93 -17.52
C GLU A 180 -6.74 -4.24 -16.04
N GLN A 181 -7.36 -3.31 -15.31
CA GLN A 181 -7.76 -3.50 -13.92
C GLN A 181 -9.05 -4.30 -13.74
N LEU A 182 -9.83 -4.48 -14.82
CA LEU A 182 -11.13 -5.18 -14.84
C LEU A 182 -11.05 -6.68 -14.53
N ILE A 183 -9.84 -7.25 -14.53
CA ILE A 183 -9.62 -8.66 -14.18
C ILE A 183 -9.92 -8.96 -12.71
N PHE A 184 -9.90 -7.92 -11.86
CA PHE A 184 -10.19 -8.05 -10.44
C PHE A 184 -11.71 -7.98 -10.18
N PRO A 185 -12.30 -8.96 -9.47
CA PRO A 185 -13.73 -8.96 -9.16
C PRO A 185 -14.18 -7.77 -8.29
N GLU A 186 -13.25 -7.12 -7.60
CA GLU A 186 -13.52 -5.97 -6.74
C GLU A 186 -13.85 -4.70 -7.55
N ILE A 187 -13.50 -4.66 -8.84
CA ILE A 187 -13.76 -3.53 -9.72
C ILE A 187 -15.13 -3.66 -10.37
N VAL A 188 -15.98 -2.65 -10.15
CA VAL A 188 -17.30 -2.55 -10.78
C VAL A 188 -17.16 -1.84 -12.11
N TYR A 189 -17.55 -2.51 -13.20
CA TYR A 189 -17.43 -1.98 -14.57
C TYR A 189 -18.05 -0.58 -14.72
N ASP A 190 -19.23 -0.35 -14.15
CA ASP A 190 -19.95 0.93 -14.26
C ASP A 190 -19.26 2.12 -13.59
N LYS A 191 -18.33 1.86 -12.67
CA LYS A 191 -17.57 2.90 -11.97
C LYS A 191 -16.24 3.23 -12.66
N VAL A 192 -15.84 2.42 -13.64
CA VAL A 192 -14.58 2.61 -14.35
C VAL A 192 -14.77 3.64 -15.45
N ASP A 193 -14.03 4.74 -15.35
CA ASP A 193 -14.00 5.77 -16.39
C ASP A 193 -13.17 5.33 -17.60
N LYS A 194 -12.02 4.70 -17.34
CA LYS A 194 -11.06 4.28 -18.35
C LYS A 194 -10.29 3.04 -17.92
N VAL A 195 -9.99 2.19 -18.90
CA VAL A 195 -9.13 1.02 -18.71
C VAL A 195 -7.69 1.48 -18.49
N ARG A 196 -7.08 0.99 -17.40
CA ARG A 196 -5.73 1.31 -16.94
C ARG A 196 -5.00 0.02 -16.61
N GLY A 197 -3.72 -0.02 -17.00
CA GLY A 197 -2.82 -1.08 -16.60
C GLY A 197 -2.25 -0.86 -15.20
N MET A 198 -1.62 -1.90 -14.67
CA MET A 198 -0.81 -1.81 -13.45
C MET A 198 0.39 -2.74 -13.53
N ASP A 199 1.47 -2.36 -12.88
CA ASP A 199 2.67 -3.18 -12.73
C ASP A 199 2.70 -3.78 -11.33
N ILE A 200 2.94 -5.08 -11.27
CA ILE A 200 3.07 -5.85 -10.03
C ILE A 200 4.51 -6.34 -9.94
N SER A 201 5.24 -5.90 -8.92
CA SER A 201 6.57 -6.37 -8.60
C SER A 201 6.52 -7.29 -7.39
N ILE A 202 6.84 -8.56 -7.58
CA ILE A 202 6.95 -9.56 -6.54
C ILE A 202 8.41 -9.65 -6.12
N VAL A 203 8.69 -9.22 -4.89
CA VAL A 203 10.05 -9.22 -4.34
C VAL A 203 10.21 -10.45 -3.46
N THR A 204 11.24 -11.23 -3.76
CA THR A 204 11.56 -12.45 -3.01
C THR A 204 12.94 -12.35 -2.38
N THR A 205 13.27 -13.29 -1.50
CA THR A 205 14.62 -13.42 -0.94
C THR A 205 15.53 -14.34 -1.76
N ALA A 206 15.05 -14.84 -2.90
CA ALA A 206 15.87 -15.66 -3.80
C ALA A 206 17.08 -14.84 -4.28
N ARG A 207 18.20 -15.53 -4.52
CA ARG A 207 19.39 -14.90 -5.11
C ARG A 207 19.47 -15.12 -6.62
N THR A 208 18.82 -16.18 -7.10
CA THR A 208 18.81 -16.57 -8.51
C THR A 208 17.38 -16.59 -9.04
N ASP A 209 17.23 -16.36 -10.34
CA ASP A 209 15.93 -16.37 -11.00
C ASP A 209 15.30 -17.76 -11.02
N GLU A 210 16.12 -18.79 -11.09
CA GLU A 210 15.66 -20.17 -11.02
C GLU A 210 15.01 -20.49 -9.67
N ASP A 211 15.64 -20.07 -8.56
CA ASP A 211 15.08 -20.27 -7.22
C ASP A 211 13.74 -19.54 -7.07
N ALA A 212 13.64 -18.32 -7.62
CA ALA A 212 12.41 -17.55 -7.62
C ALA A 212 11.33 -18.17 -8.50
N LYS A 213 11.71 -18.71 -9.67
CA LYS A 213 10.80 -19.40 -10.58
C LYS A 213 10.23 -20.64 -9.91
N VAL A 214 11.07 -21.49 -9.32
CA VAL A 214 10.65 -22.69 -8.58
C VAL A 214 9.69 -22.30 -7.46
N LEU A 215 10.03 -21.29 -6.66
CA LEU A 215 9.15 -20.77 -5.61
C LEU A 215 7.77 -20.37 -6.15
N LEU A 216 7.73 -19.55 -7.21
CA LEU A 216 6.48 -19.05 -7.78
C LEU A 216 5.66 -20.16 -8.44
N THR A 217 6.30 -21.12 -9.09
CA THR A 217 5.62 -22.30 -9.66
C THR A 217 4.92 -23.11 -8.56
N HIS A 218 5.61 -23.38 -7.45
CA HIS A 218 5.01 -24.10 -6.31
C HIS A 218 3.92 -23.28 -5.60
N LEU A 219 3.95 -21.96 -5.70
CA LEU A 219 2.86 -21.08 -5.25
C LEU A 219 1.66 -21.06 -6.21
N GLY A 220 1.74 -21.77 -7.34
CA GLY A 220 0.66 -21.89 -8.32
C GLY A 220 0.73 -20.88 -9.47
N MET A 221 1.84 -20.17 -9.66
CA MET A 221 1.97 -19.20 -10.74
C MET A 221 1.96 -19.91 -12.11
N PRO A 222 1.01 -19.59 -13.01
CA PRO A 222 0.89 -20.24 -14.31
C PRO A 222 1.90 -19.67 -15.30
N PHE A 223 3.13 -20.20 -15.31
CA PHE A 223 4.13 -19.82 -16.32
C PHE A 223 3.78 -20.37 -17.69
N ARG A 224 4.08 -19.58 -18.73
CA ARG A 224 4.02 -20.04 -20.12
C ARG A 224 5.25 -20.90 -20.42
N GLU A 225 5.01 -22.13 -20.84
CA GLU A 225 6.03 -23.02 -21.44
C GLU A 225 6.37 -22.60 -22.88
#